data_AF-A0A494WY20-F1
#
_entry.id   AF-A0A494WY20-F1
#
_cell.length_a   1.000
_cell.length_b   1.000
_cell.length_c   1.000
_cell.angle_alpha   90.00
_cell.angle_beta   90.00
_cell.angle_gamma   90.00
#
_symmetry.space_group_name_H-M   'P 1'
#
loop_
_entity.id
_entity.type
_entity.pdbx_description
1 polymer ?
#
loop_
_entity_poly.entity_id
_entity_poly.type
_entity_poly.pdbx_seq_one_letter_code
_entity_poly.pdbx_strand_id
1 'polypeptide(L)'
;MNKLLALWKSLLRSFLRWMGSFCQRRMLTLVEIIDEARRDWQEALREFHLVDNEMVDYVIFKINTAERRFIALLLQARRMGVTAWPPDLPGPVRNISDSPG
;
A
#
# COMPACT_ATOMS: atom_id res chain seq x y z
N MET A 1 32.70 38.32 -17.35
CA MET A 1 31.50 38.10 -16.49
C MET A 1 30.88 36.71 -16.67
N ASN A 2 31.61 35.70 -17.17
CA ASN A 2 30.99 34.46 -17.69
C ASN A 2 31.23 33.24 -16.79
N LYS A 3 32.17 33.35 -15.83
CA LYS A 3 32.55 32.27 -14.91
C LYS A 3 31.51 32.05 -13.80
N LEU A 4 30.90 33.12 -13.30
CA LEU A 4 29.88 33.05 -12.25
C LEU A 4 28.61 32.34 -12.74
N LEU A 5 28.17 32.64 -13.97
CA LEU A 5 27.06 31.97 -14.63
C LEU A 5 27.36 30.49 -14.91
N ALA A 6 28.60 30.15 -15.26
CA ALA A 6 29.00 28.75 -15.49
C ALA A 6 28.98 27.93 -14.19
N LEU A 7 29.44 28.52 -13.08
CA LEU A 7 29.40 27.90 -11.75
C LEU A 7 27.96 27.74 -11.27
N TRP A 8 27.11 28.75 -11.45
CA TRP A 8 25.68 28.66 -11.11
C TRP A 8 24.96 27.59 -11.95
N LYS A 9 25.25 27.48 -13.25
CA LYS A 9 24.69 26.40 -14.09
C LYS A 9 25.19 25.00 -13.68
N SER A 10 26.37 24.89 -13.10
CA SER A 10 26.91 23.61 -12.60
C SER A 10 26.25 23.21 -11.28
N LEU A 11 26.09 24.17 -10.37
CA LEU A 11 25.41 23.98 -9.09
C LEU A 11 23.93 23.68 -9.29
N LEU A 12 23.24 24.40 -10.18
CA LEU A 12 21.84 24.16 -10.49
C LEU A 12 21.63 22.78 -11.12
N ARG A 13 22.51 22.34 -12.02
CA ARG A 13 22.44 21.00 -12.62
C ARG A 13 22.70 19.90 -11.60
N SER A 14 23.64 20.11 -10.68
CA SER A 14 23.92 19.16 -9.61
C SER A 14 22.77 19.10 -8.60
N PHE A 15 22.16 20.25 -8.29
CA PHE A 15 21.00 20.35 -7.41
C PHE A 15 19.74 19.74 -8.03
N LEU A 16 19.48 19.99 -9.32
CA LEU A 16 18.38 19.35 -10.07
C LEU A 16 18.57 17.82 -10.15
N ARG A 17 19.81 17.34 -10.36
CA ARG A 17 20.12 15.91 -10.37
C ARG A 17 19.94 15.27 -8.99
N TRP A 18 20.27 15.98 -7.92
CA TRP A 18 20.02 15.56 -6.54
C TRP A 18 18.53 15.56 -6.21
N MET A 19 17.77 16.58 -6.62
CA MET A 19 16.30 16.65 -6.45
C MET A 19 15.57 15.55 -7.23
N GLY A 20 16.06 15.17 -8.41
CA GLY A 20 15.50 14.08 -9.21
C GLY A 20 15.55 12.71 -8.52
N SER A 21 16.47 12.50 -7.57
CA SER A 21 16.59 11.25 -6.81
C SER A 21 15.59 11.14 -5.64
N PHE A 22 14.98 12.24 -5.19
CA PHE A 22 14.01 12.22 -4.08
C PHE A 22 12.60 11.78 -4.49
N CYS A 23 12.33 11.68 -5.79
CA CYS A 23 11.04 11.28 -6.34
C CYS A 23 11.07 9.88 -6.96
N GLN A 24 11.94 8.98 -6.49
CA GLN A 24 11.82 7.56 -6.83
C GLN A 24 10.58 7.01 -6.10
N ARG A 25 9.38 7.29 -6.62
CA ARG A 25 8.15 6.65 -6.17
C ARG A 25 8.23 5.19 -6.59
N ARG A 26 8.82 4.35 -5.74
CA ARG A 26 8.82 2.90 -5.93
C ARG A 26 7.37 2.46 -6.11
N MET A 27 7.07 1.82 -7.23
CA MET A 27 5.77 1.18 -7.41
C MET A 27 5.70 0.00 -6.45
N LEU A 28 4.72 0.03 -5.55
CA LEU A 28 4.46 -1.06 -4.64
C LEU A 28 3.89 -2.25 -5.42
N THR A 29 4.34 -3.44 -5.07
CA THR A 29 3.75 -4.70 -5.52
C THR A 29 2.36 -4.88 -4.93
N LEU A 30 1.52 -5.70 -5.55
CA LEU A 30 0.18 -5.99 -5.04
C LEU A 30 0.22 -6.54 -3.60
N VAL A 31 1.22 -7.38 -3.28
CA VAL A 31 1.40 -7.95 -1.94
C VAL A 31 1.73 -6.86 -0.91
N GLU A 32 2.61 -5.92 -1.26
CA GLU A 32 2.92 -4.77 -0.40
C GLU A 32 1.69 -3.88 -0.17
N ILE A 33 0.86 -3.66 -1.20
CA ILE A 33 -0.39 -2.88 -1.08
C ILE A 33 -1.42 -3.59 -0.19
N ILE A 34 -1.53 -4.92 -0.30
CA ILE A 34 -2.40 -5.73 0.57
C ILE A 34 -1.94 -5.64 2.02
N ASP A 35 -0.62 -5.73 2.26
CA ASP A 35 -0.06 -5.63 3.60
C ASP A 35 -0.26 -4.23 4.20
N GLU A 36 -0.12 -3.19 3.40
CA GLU A 36 -0.46 -1.82 3.79
C GLU A 36 -1.94 -1.69 4.18
N ALA A 37 -2.87 -2.16 3.34
CA ALA A 37 -4.30 -2.12 3.65
C ALA A 37 -4.66 -2.91 4.92
N ARG A 38 -3.96 -4.02 5.20
CA ARG A 38 -4.10 -4.75 6.46
C ARG A 38 -3.65 -3.92 7.66
N ARG A 39 -2.50 -3.25 7.56
CA ARG A 39 -2.00 -2.37 8.63
C ARG A 39 -2.94 -1.20 8.87
N ASP A 40 -3.44 -0.57 7.81
CA ASP A 40 -4.41 0.53 7.89
C ASP A 40 -5.68 0.10 8.66
N TRP A 41 -6.19 -1.11 8.38
CA TRP A 41 -7.35 -1.64 9.08
C TRP A 41 -7.07 -1.90 10.57
N GLN A 42 -5.93 -2.51 10.88
CA GLN A 42 -5.51 -2.74 12.27
C GLN A 42 -5.28 -1.43 13.04
N GLU A 43 -4.78 -0.40 12.38
CA GLU A 43 -4.60 0.92 12.98
C GLU A 43 -5.92 1.59 13.28
N ALA A 44 -6.88 1.56 12.35
CA ALA A 44 -8.21 2.09 12.56
C ALA A 44 -8.93 1.39 13.73
N LEU A 45 -8.75 0.07 13.88
CA LEU A 45 -9.27 -0.68 15.02
C LEU A 45 -8.65 -0.24 16.36
N ARG A 46 -7.34 0.03 16.39
CA ARG A 46 -6.67 0.56 17.60
C ARG A 46 -7.15 1.97 17.94
N GLU A 47 -7.30 2.81 16.93
CA GLU A 47 -7.74 4.20 17.08
C GLU A 47 -9.13 4.31 17.72
N PHE A 48 -10.02 3.34 17.47
CA PHE A 48 -11.35 3.30 18.10
C PHE A 48 -11.30 3.35 19.63
N HIS A 49 -10.25 2.80 20.24
CA HIS A 49 -10.07 2.81 21.68
C HIS A 49 -9.41 4.08 22.23
N LEU A 50 -8.93 4.97 21.35
CA LEU A 50 -8.17 6.17 21.71
C LEU A 50 -8.95 7.46 21.46
N VAL A 51 -9.98 7.42 20.62
CA VAL A 51 -10.73 8.62 20.23
C VAL A 51 -11.83 8.99 21.21
N ASP A 52 -12.09 10.28 21.32
CA ASP A 52 -13.23 10.82 22.04
C ASP A 52 -14.55 10.54 21.32
N ASN A 53 -15.67 10.65 22.05
CA ASN A 53 -17.01 10.35 21.56
C ASN A 53 -17.36 11.06 20.25
N GLU A 54 -16.91 12.31 20.10
CA GLU A 54 -17.15 13.15 18.92
C GLU A 54 -16.57 12.58 17.62
N MET A 55 -15.56 11.71 17.71
CA MET A 55 -14.84 11.14 16.57
C MET A 55 -15.21 9.66 16.31
N VAL A 56 -16.12 9.09 17.11
CA VAL A 56 -16.49 7.66 17.01
C VAL A 56 -17.04 7.33 15.61
N ASP A 57 -17.94 8.15 15.08
CA ASP A 57 -18.53 7.92 13.74
C ASP A 57 -17.46 7.95 12.63
N TYR A 58 -16.50 8.88 12.76
CA TYR A 58 -15.37 8.97 11.84
C TYR A 58 -14.51 7.71 11.89
N VAL A 59 -14.18 7.22 13.09
CA VAL A 59 -13.35 6.01 13.22
C VAL A 59 -14.09 4.76 12.74
N ILE A 60 -15.40 4.64 12.99
CA ILE A 60 -16.23 3.57 12.43
C ILE A 60 -16.18 3.61 10.90
N PHE A 61 -16.32 4.78 10.29
CA PHE A 61 -16.18 4.93 8.84
C PHE A 61 -14.79 4.53 8.35
N LYS A 62 -13.73 4.92 9.06
CA LYS A 62 -12.34 4.58 8.74
C LYS A 62 -12.10 3.07 8.78
N ILE A 63 -12.59 2.39 9.83
CA ILE A 63 -12.53 0.92 9.97
C ILE A 63 -13.20 0.26 8.77
N ASN A 64 -14.46 0.63 8.48
CA ASN A 64 -15.23 0.03 7.40
C ASN A 64 -14.57 0.24 6.03
N THR A 65 -13.99 1.42 5.80
CA THR A 65 -13.31 1.75 4.54
C THR A 65 -12.03 0.93 4.38
N ALA A 66 -11.21 0.83 5.43
CA ALA A 66 -9.97 0.06 5.41
C ALA A 66 -10.23 -1.44 5.23
N GLU A 67 -11.23 -1.98 5.92
CA GLU A 67 -11.66 -3.38 5.77
C GLU A 67 -12.09 -3.68 4.33
N ARG A 68 -13.00 -2.87 3.76
CA ARG A 68 -13.48 -3.06 2.39
C ARG A 68 -12.33 -3.00 1.37
N ARG A 69 -11.38 -2.08 1.56
CA ARG A 69 -10.18 -1.98 0.72
C ARG A 69 -9.34 -3.26 0.81
N PHE A 70 -9.07 -3.74 2.03
CA PHE A 70 -8.31 -4.97 2.25
C PHE A 70 -8.97 -6.19 1.60
N ILE A 71 -10.28 -6.39 1.81
CA ILE A 71 -11.05 -7.50 1.21
C ILE A 71 -11.02 -7.43 -0.32
N ALA A 72 -11.24 -6.24 -0.90
CA ALA A 72 -11.22 -6.08 -2.36
C ALA A 72 -9.86 -6.46 -2.96
N LEU A 73 -8.76 -6.08 -2.30
CA LEU A 73 -7.41 -6.41 -2.75
C LEU A 73 -7.11 -7.92 -2.62
N LEU A 74 -7.59 -8.59 -1.56
CA LEU A 74 -7.48 -10.04 -1.42
C LEU A 74 -8.25 -10.79 -2.53
N LEU A 75 -9.46 -10.34 -2.85
CA LEU A 75 -10.24 -10.88 -3.97
C LEU A 75 -9.51 -10.69 -5.30
N GLN A 76 -8.85 -9.55 -5.48
CA GLN A 76 -8.04 -9.27 -6.66
C GLN A 76 -6.81 -10.19 -6.74
N ALA A 77 -6.08 -10.38 -5.64
CA ALA A 77 -4.95 -11.31 -5.55
C ALA A 77 -5.38 -12.75 -5.86
N ARG A 78 -6.53 -13.20 -5.32
CA ARG A 78 -7.11 -14.52 -5.62
C ARG A 78 -7.38 -14.70 -7.11
N ARG A 79 -7.95 -13.69 -7.78
CA ARG A 79 -8.19 -13.71 -9.23
C ARG A 79 -6.90 -13.77 -10.05
N MET A 80 -5.81 -13.18 -9.55
CA MET A 80 -4.49 -13.22 -10.19
C MET A 80 -3.69 -14.49 -9.85
N GLY A 81 -4.21 -15.39 -9.01
CA GLY A 81 -3.48 -16.56 -8.54
C GLY A 81 -2.29 -16.22 -7.63
N VAL A 82 -2.25 -15.01 -7.08
CA VAL A 82 -1.21 -14.61 -6.12
C VAL A 82 -1.50 -15.30 -4.80
N THR A 83 -0.50 -16.01 -4.28
CA THR A 83 -0.59 -16.74 -3.01
C THR A 83 0.50 -16.27 -2.06
N ALA A 84 0.23 -16.35 -0.75
CA ALA A 84 1.17 -15.95 0.28
C ALA A 84 2.16 -17.07 0.67
N TRP A 85 1.89 -18.30 0.22
CA TRP A 85 2.70 -19.48 0.51
C TRP A 85 3.62 -19.83 -0.68
N PRO A 86 4.77 -20.45 -0.39
CA PRO A 86 5.62 -21.07 -1.40
C PRO A 86 4.87 -22.03 -2.35
N PRO A 87 5.24 -22.09 -3.64
CA PRO A 87 4.54 -22.88 -4.66
C PRO A 87 4.64 -24.40 -4.46
N ASP A 88 5.60 -24.85 -3.66
CA ASP A 88 5.89 -26.23 -3.30
C ASP A 88 5.05 -26.76 -2.13
N LEU A 89 4.31 -25.89 -1.44
CA LEU A 89 3.36 -26.32 -0.42
C LEU A 89 2.04 -26.75 -1.08
N PRO A 90 1.45 -27.90 -0.67
CA PRO A 90 0.10 -28.24 -1.08
C PRO A 90 -0.80 -27.08 -0.65
N GLY A 91 -1.38 -26.40 -1.63
CA GLY A 91 -2.26 -25.27 -1.38
C GLY A 91 -3.45 -25.67 -0.50
N PRO A 92 -4.22 -24.69 0.02
CA PRO A 92 -5.40 -24.98 0.83
C PRO A 92 -6.31 -25.98 0.10
N VAL A 93 -6.76 -27.01 0.81
CA VAL A 93 -7.68 -28.02 0.27
C VAL A 93 -8.86 -27.28 -0.35
N ARG A 94 -9.00 -27.38 -1.68
CA ARG A 94 -10.15 -26.82 -2.38
C ARG A 94 -11.35 -27.72 -2.05
N ASN A 95 -12.22 -27.24 -1.19
CA ASN A 95 -13.48 -27.94 -0.90
C ASN A 95 -14.29 -28.02 -2.19
N ILE A 96 -14.83 -29.20 -2.49
CA ILE A 96 -15.54 -29.55 -3.75
C ILE A 96 -16.74 -28.62 -4.03
N SER A 97 -17.20 -27.84 -3.03
CA SER A 97 -18.25 -26.83 -3.13
C SER A 97 -17.91 -25.62 -4.01
N ASP A 98 -16.63 -25.37 -4.32
CA ASP A 98 -16.18 -24.17 -5.05
C ASP A 98 -16.14 -24.38 -6.59
N SER A 99 -16.51 -25.56 -7.09
CA SER A 99 -16.62 -25.80 -8.54
C SER A 99 -17.95 -25.26 -9.08
N PRO A 100 -17.94 -24.40 -10.12
CA PRO A 100 -19.16 -24.05 -10.82
C PRO A 100 -19.61 -25.29 -11.61
N GLY A 101 -20.79 -25.81 -11.26
CA GLY A 101 -21.51 -26.78 -12.09
C GLY A 101 -22.09 -26.14 -13.34
#